data_AF-A0A929J5B6-F1
#
_entry.id   AF-A0A929J5B6-F1
#
_cell.length_a   1.000
_cell.length_b   1.000
_cell.length_c   1.000
_cell.angle_alpha   90.00
_cell.angle_beta   90.00
_cell.angle_gamma   90.00
#
_symmetry.space_group_name_H-M   'P 1'
#
loop_
_entity.id
_entity.type
_entity.pdbx_description
1 polymer ?
#
loop_
_entity_poly.entity_id
_entity_poly.type
_entity_poly.pdbx_seq_one_letter_code
_entity_poly.pdbx_strand_id
1 'polypeptide(L)'
;MSTVKPRHAIGYHFFNDEHTRYDIYDGVRQTYAGPLSLAKDNMVWNITKDNINVRMTISPDAAWSVAGPNKPPKPPARGTVPDPITDYIKAGRWNVEDAQGPMIKEFKKEHNMK
;
A
#
# COMPACT_ATOMS: atom_id res chain seq x y z
N MET A 1 22.19 7.39 28.97
CA MET A 1 21.81 8.75 28.50
C MET A 1 21.70 8.73 26.99
N SER A 2 20.67 9.35 26.40
CA SER A 2 20.42 9.35 24.95
C SER A 2 21.13 10.49 24.22
N THR A 3 21.86 10.16 23.14
CA THR A 3 22.71 11.08 22.35
C THR A 3 21.91 11.98 21.40
N VAL A 4 20.89 11.44 20.72
CA VAL A 4 20.22 12.12 19.58
C VAL A 4 19.22 13.18 20.04
N LYS A 5 18.59 13.01 21.21
CA LYS A 5 17.63 13.95 21.81
C LYS A 5 16.60 14.52 20.80
N PRO A 6 15.87 13.67 20.05
CA PRO A 6 14.89 14.15 19.09
C PRO A 6 13.68 14.79 19.79
N ARG A 7 12.93 15.62 19.06
CA ARG A 7 11.63 16.15 19.51
C ARG A 7 10.62 15.03 19.82
N HIS A 8 10.73 13.89 19.12
CA HIS A 8 9.96 12.66 19.37
C HIS A 8 10.72 11.44 18.87
N ALA A 9 10.86 10.39 19.68
CA ALA A 9 11.47 9.12 19.30
C ALA A 9 10.43 8.08 18.88
N ILE A 10 10.83 7.13 18.03
CA ILE A 10 9.95 6.06 17.53
C ILE A 10 10.67 4.71 17.72
N GLY A 11 10.13 3.87 18.59
CA GLY A 11 10.52 2.46 18.67
C GLY A 11 9.69 1.63 17.70
N TYR A 12 10.33 0.84 16.84
CA TYR A 12 9.67 -0.03 15.86
C TYR A 12 10.45 -1.34 15.70
N HIS A 13 9.98 -2.24 14.83
CA HIS A 13 10.61 -3.53 14.52
C HIS A 13 10.52 -4.58 15.64
N PHE A 14 9.38 -4.61 16.33
CA PHE A 14 8.99 -5.66 17.27
C PHE A 14 7.49 -5.92 17.13
N PHE A 15 7.00 -7.08 17.55
CA PHE A 15 5.56 -7.29 17.66
C PHE A 15 5.02 -6.44 18.78
N ASN A 16 4.17 -5.46 18.46
CA ASN A 16 3.62 -4.53 19.45
C ASN A 16 2.32 -5.09 20.04
N ASP A 17 2.45 -6.15 20.85
CA ASP A 17 1.35 -6.83 21.52
C ASP A 17 1.38 -6.58 23.03
N GLU A 18 0.44 -7.18 23.77
CA GLU A 18 0.30 -6.96 25.22
C GLU A 18 1.41 -7.62 26.05
N HIS A 19 2.12 -8.61 25.50
CA HIS A 19 3.18 -9.35 26.21
C HIS A 19 4.58 -8.80 25.96
N THR A 20 4.77 -7.97 24.93
CA THR A 20 6.09 -7.44 24.56
C THR A 20 6.24 -5.93 24.80
N ARG A 21 5.16 -5.15 24.68
CA ARG A 21 5.26 -3.68 24.62
C ARG A 21 5.79 -3.03 25.90
N TYR A 22 5.48 -3.62 27.07
CA TYR A 22 5.78 -3.01 28.37
C TYR A 22 7.27 -3.11 28.70
N ASP A 23 7.87 -4.29 28.57
CA ASP A 23 9.31 -4.48 28.82
C ASP A 23 10.18 -3.66 27.85
N ILE A 24 9.75 -3.58 26.58
CA ILE A 24 10.43 -2.74 25.57
C ILE A 24 10.31 -1.26 25.94
N TYR A 25 9.12 -0.80 26.35
CA TYR A 25 8.93 0.58 26.82
C TYR A 25 9.87 0.89 27.98
N ASP A 26 9.90 0.05 29.00
CA ASP A 26 10.72 0.25 30.20
C ASP A 26 12.21 0.23 29.87
N GLY A 27 12.65 -0.69 29.01
CA GLY A 27 14.04 -0.73 28.51
C GLY A 27 14.46 0.58 27.83
N VAL A 28 13.61 1.17 26.99
CA VAL A 28 13.90 2.47 26.37
C VAL A 28 13.96 3.59 27.42
N ARG A 29 13.05 3.57 28.41
CA ARG A 29 12.96 4.59 29.46
C ARG A 29 14.17 4.63 30.40
N GLN A 30 14.94 3.54 30.49
CA GLN A 30 16.22 3.53 31.22
C GLN A 30 17.25 4.52 30.65
N THR A 31 17.17 4.88 29.36
CA THR A 31 18.18 5.73 28.71
C THR A 31 17.61 6.98 28.03
N TYR A 32 16.31 7.03 27.78
CA TYR A 32 15.63 8.12 27.08
C TYR A 32 14.34 8.57 27.79
N ALA A 33 14.30 9.84 28.20
CA ALA A 33 13.16 10.43 28.90
C ALA A 33 12.20 11.24 28.00
N GLY A 34 12.55 11.47 26.73
CA GLY A 34 11.77 12.32 25.83
C GLY A 34 10.47 11.68 25.33
N PRO A 35 9.71 12.39 24.47
CA PRO A 35 8.49 11.87 23.84
C PRO A 35 8.78 10.62 23.01
N LEU A 36 7.95 9.58 23.16
CA LEU A 36 8.17 8.27 22.55
C LEU A 36 6.86 7.71 22.01
N SER A 37 6.89 7.20 20.78
CA SER A 37 5.90 6.29 20.24
C SER A 37 6.49 4.87 20.18
N LEU A 38 5.74 3.89 20.69
CA LEU A 38 5.92 2.50 20.31
C LEU A 38 5.04 2.26 19.07
N ALA A 39 5.67 2.20 17.90
CA ALA A 39 4.99 2.19 16.62
C ALA A 39 4.14 0.93 16.44
N LYS A 40 2.99 1.10 15.80
CA LYS A 40 2.16 0.02 15.26
C LYS A 40 1.65 0.46 13.89
N ASP A 41 1.17 -0.50 13.12
CA ASP A 41 0.63 -0.24 11.78
C ASP A 41 -0.40 0.89 11.81
N ASN A 42 -0.34 1.73 10.78
CA ASN A 42 -1.18 2.92 10.61
C ASN A 42 -0.98 4.05 11.65
N MET A 43 0.03 4.01 12.53
CA MET A 43 0.39 5.18 13.33
C MET A 43 0.93 6.30 12.43
N VAL A 44 0.50 7.54 12.69
CA VAL A 44 0.88 8.73 11.92
C VAL A 44 1.37 9.85 12.84
N TRP A 45 2.39 10.56 12.36
CA TRP A 45 2.97 11.73 13.03
C TRP A 45 2.83 12.96 12.14
N ASN A 46 2.09 13.98 12.60
CA ASN A 46 2.04 15.28 11.94
C ASN A 46 3.07 16.21 12.58
N ILE A 47 4.10 16.57 11.83
CA ILE A 47 5.22 17.38 12.29
C ILE A 47 5.02 18.83 11.85
N THR A 48 4.91 19.75 12.81
CA THR A 48 4.91 21.20 12.59
C THR A 48 6.10 21.84 13.32
N LYS A 49 6.26 23.17 13.15
CA LYS A 49 7.25 23.93 13.92
C LYS A 49 6.99 23.81 15.42
N ASP A 50 5.72 23.83 15.81
CA ASP A 50 5.32 23.94 17.22
C ASP A 50 5.15 22.57 17.89
N ASN A 51 4.63 21.56 17.18
CA ASN A 51 4.32 20.26 17.78
C ASN A 51 4.54 19.06 16.86
N ILE A 52 4.57 17.87 17.46
CA ILE A 52 4.45 16.56 16.78
C ILE A 52 3.19 15.87 17.32
N ASN A 53 2.15 15.78 16.50
CA ASN A 53 0.90 15.12 16.87
C ASN A 53 0.94 13.64 16.46
N VAL A 54 0.80 12.74 17.43
CA VAL A 54 0.70 11.28 17.21
C VAL A 54 -0.77 10.89 17.09
N ARG A 55 -1.15 10.19 16.02
CA ARG A 55 -2.52 9.70 15.78
C ARG A 55 -2.49 8.30 15.16
N MET A 56 -3.68 7.72 15.02
CA MET A 56 -3.90 6.52 14.22
C MET A 56 -4.64 6.89 12.94
N THR A 57 -4.14 6.42 11.80
CA THR A 57 -4.86 6.45 10.54
C THR A 57 -5.92 5.36 10.56
N ILE A 58 -7.14 5.72 10.14
CA ILE A 58 -8.21 4.77 9.85
C ILE A 58 -8.33 4.72 8.32
N SER A 59 -7.72 3.70 7.72
CA SER A 59 -7.77 3.45 6.28
C SER A 59 -8.82 2.38 5.96
N PRO A 60 -9.40 2.36 4.74
CA PRO A 60 -10.30 1.29 4.34
C PRO A 60 -9.55 -0.03 4.16
N ASP A 61 -10.06 -1.12 4.73
CA ASP A 61 -9.49 -2.46 4.54
C ASP A 61 -9.63 -2.92 3.08
N ALA A 62 -10.75 -2.61 2.44
CA ALA A 62 -11.01 -2.86 1.02
C ALA A 62 -10.54 -1.67 0.16
N ALA A 63 -9.24 -1.39 0.18
CA ALA A 63 -8.67 -0.28 -0.57
C ALA A 63 -8.69 -0.52 -2.10
N TRP A 64 -8.87 0.56 -2.86
CA TRP A 64 -8.79 0.61 -4.32
C TRP A 64 -7.80 1.68 -4.77
N SER A 65 -7.29 1.57 -6.00
CA SER A 65 -6.44 2.61 -6.59
C SER A 65 -7.20 3.93 -6.74
N VAL A 66 -6.51 5.06 -6.50
CA VAL A 66 -7.04 6.41 -6.77
C VAL A 66 -6.35 7.01 -8.01
N ALA A 67 -7.12 7.73 -8.83
CA ALA A 67 -6.59 8.40 -10.02
C ALA A 67 -5.65 9.56 -9.62
N GLY A 68 -4.44 9.58 -10.16
CA GLY A 68 -3.50 10.70 -10.03
C GLY A 68 -3.79 11.82 -11.04
N PRO A 69 -3.18 13.01 -10.86
CA PRO A 69 -3.37 14.14 -11.79
C PRO A 69 -2.65 13.94 -13.13
N ASN A 70 -1.66 13.05 -13.17
CA ASN A 70 -0.83 12.80 -14.35
C ASN A 70 -1.50 11.78 -15.26
N LYS A 71 -1.53 12.10 -16.56
CA LYS A 71 -1.91 11.12 -17.57
C LYS A 71 -0.88 10.00 -17.61
N PRO A 72 -1.30 8.72 -17.69
CA PRO A 72 -0.36 7.62 -17.87
C PRO A 72 0.41 7.81 -19.20
N PRO A 73 1.65 7.30 -19.28
CA PRO A 73 2.41 7.32 -20.53
C PRO A 73 1.62 6.57 -21.61
N LYS A 74 1.79 6.98 -22.88
CA LYS A 74 1.21 6.24 -23.99
C LYS A 74 1.75 4.81 -23.98
N PRO A 75 0.92 3.80 -24.29
CA PRO A 75 1.42 2.44 -24.44
C PRO A 75 2.49 2.40 -25.55
N PRO A 76 3.45 1.46 -25.48
CA PRO A 76 4.39 1.21 -26.57
C PRO A 76 3.64 1.02 -27.89
N ALA A 77 4.28 1.43 -29.00
CA ALA A 77 3.70 1.19 -30.31
C ALA A 77 3.48 -0.32 -30.52
N ARG A 78 2.37 -0.66 -31.18
CA ARG A 78 2.00 -2.06 -31.40
C ARG A 78 3.13 -2.78 -32.13
N GLY A 79 3.58 -3.91 -31.57
CA GLY A 79 4.66 -4.72 -32.14
C GLY A 79 6.08 -4.27 -31.76
N THR A 80 6.27 -3.18 -31.01
CA THR A 80 7.61 -2.79 -30.54
C THR A 80 8.05 -3.52 -29.29
N VAL A 81 7.10 -4.12 -28.56
CA VAL A 81 7.37 -5.00 -27.42
C VAL A 81 7.05 -6.42 -27.87
N PRO A 82 8.04 -7.34 -27.88
CA PRO A 82 7.80 -8.74 -28.16
C PRO A 82 6.78 -9.33 -27.19
N ASP A 83 5.88 -10.18 -27.70
CA ASP A 83 4.97 -10.94 -26.85
C ASP A 83 5.80 -11.91 -25.99
N PRO A 84 5.75 -11.81 -24.65
CA PRO A 84 6.54 -12.69 -23.78
C PRO A 84 6.00 -14.12 -23.76
N ILE A 85 4.83 -14.39 -24.36
CA ILE A 85 4.19 -15.70 -24.34
C ILE A 85 4.56 -16.49 -25.60
N THR A 86 5.10 -17.69 -25.41
CA THR A 86 5.46 -18.61 -26.51
C THR A 86 4.23 -19.23 -27.18
N ASP A 87 4.39 -19.66 -28.43
CA ASP A 87 3.30 -20.29 -29.19
C ASP A 87 2.81 -21.59 -28.56
N TYR A 88 3.71 -22.34 -27.91
CA TYR A 88 3.35 -23.52 -27.13
C TYR A 88 2.30 -23.21 -26.04
N ILE A 89 2.48 -22.12 -25.30
CA ILE A 89 1.50 -21.71 -24.26
C ILE A 89 0.22 -21.17 -24.91
N LYS A 90 0.32 -20.44 -26.03
CA LYS A 90 -0.85 -19.92 -26.75
C LYS A 90 -1.76 -21.02 -27.31
N ALA A 91 -1.18 -22.14 -27.73
CA ALA A 91 -1.93 -23.27 -28.28
C ALA A 91 -2.88 -23.91 -27.24
N GLY A 92 -2.64 -23.70 -25.93
CA GLY A 92 -3.50 -24.19 -24.85
C GLY A 92 -4.70 -23.31 -24.50
N ARG A 93 -4.98 -22.22 -25.24
CA ARG A 93 -6.10 -21.33 -24.94
C ARG A 93 -7.44 -22.02 -25.22
N TRP A 94 -8.24 -22.20 -24.18
CA TRP A 94 -9.60 -22.73 -24.28
C TRP A 94 -10.56 -21.68 -24.86
N ASN A 95 -11.46 -22.09 -25.77
CA ASN A 95 -12.49 -21.20 -26.30
C ASN A 95 -13.65 -21.09 -25.30
N VAL A 96 -13.92 -19.87 -24.81
CA VAL A 96 -14.98 -19.55 -23.82
C VAL A 96 -16.05 -18.61 -24.38
N GLU A 97 -16.13 -18.47 -25.72
CA GLU A 97 -17.08 -17.57 -26.37
C GLU A 97 -18.54 -17.91 -26.06
N ASP A 98 -18.85 -19.19 -25.84
CA ASP A 98 -20.17 -19.67 -25.44
C ASP A 98 -20.58 -19.17 -24.04
N ALA A 99 -19.62 -19.12 -23.10
CA ALA A 99 -19.86 -18.69 -21.72
C ALA A 99 -19.83 -17.17 -21.54
N GLN A 100 -18.86 -16.47 -22.18
CA GLN A 100 -18.63 -15.04 -21.96
C GLN A 100 -19.24 -14.15 -23.06
N GLY A 101 -19.48 -14.69 -24.24
CA GLY A 101 -19.95 -13.94 -25.41
C GLY A 101 -21.23 -13.13 -25.18
N PRO A 102 -22.28 -13.67 -24.53
CA PRO A 102 -23.50 -12.93 -24.24
C PRO A 102 -23.24 -11.67 -23.38
N MET A 103 -22.48 -11.81 -22.29
CA MET A 103 -22.13 -10.71 -21.38
C MET A 103 -21.32 -9.63 -22.11
N ILE A 104 -20.34 -10.02 -22.92
CA ILE A 104 -19.52 -9.07 -23.69
C ILE A 104 -20.38 -8.31 -24.69
N LYS A 105 -21.30 -9.00 -25.38
CA LYS A 105 -22.20 -8.37 -26.36
C LYS A 105 -23.14 -7.36 -25.71
N GLU A 106 -23.68 -7.70 -24.54
CA GLU A 106 -24.53 -6.80 -23.75
C GLU A 106 -23.76 -5.56 -23.30
N PHE A 107 -22.58 -5.74 -22.69
CA PHE A 107 -21.71 -4.64 -22.26
C PHE A 107 -21.32 -3.71 -23.42
N LYS A 108 -20.96 -4.28 -24.58
CA LYS A 108 -20.63 -3.49 -25.77
C LYS A 108 -21.82 -2.65 -26.24
N LYS A 109 -23.02 -3.22 -26.25
CA LYS A 109 -24.25 -2.53 -26.63
C LYS A 109 -24.56 -1.39 -25.66
N GLU A 110 -24.47 -1.62 -24.37
CA GLU A 110 -24.73 -0.63 -23.33
C GLU A 110 -23.80 0.58 -23.43
N HIS A 111 -22.51 0.34 -23.72
CA HIS A 111 -21.49 1.39 -23.78
C HIS A 111 -21.15 1.90 -25.19
N ASN A 112 -21.96 1.57 -26.20
CA ASN A 112 -21.75 1.95 -27.61
C ASN A 112 -20.34 1.61 -28.14
N MET A 113 -19.81 0.45 -27.73
CA MET A 113 -18.51 -0.04 -28.16
C MET A 113 -18.65 -0.87 -29.44
N LYS A 114 -17.63 -0.81 -30.31
CA LYS A 114 -17.54 -1.66 -31.51
C LYS A 114 -17.19 -3.11 -31.16
#